data_AF-A0A9P6DIH1-F1
#
_entry.id   AF-A0A9P6DIH1-F1
#
_cell.length_a   1.000
_cell.length_b   1.000
_cell.length_c   1.000
_cell.angle_alpha   90.00
_cell.angle_beta   90.00
_cell.angle_gamma   90.00
#
_symmetry.space_group_name_H-M   'P 1'
#
loop_
_entity.id
_entity.type
_entity.pdbx_description
1 polymer ?
#
loop_
_entity_poly.entity_id
_entity_poly.type
_entity_poly.pdbx_seq_one_letter_code
_entity_poly.pdbx_strand_id
1 'polypeptide(L)'
;MDTTSTARRGAQTDVNKSCTYEDWVDLKDLFAKAAEQYENAEPAEAIPLLRAVVHDCHRFLIYYQDPSVVYSPPVRSSTDSAPSSLTPTDDRFPGDWASDRSSRGRNTAPPPPPVETRKPKPQEPATAFHAILGTALFLFGNLIAQEPNLALTGEPNTPCPYWLAALDVFETGDNLPSRVNARGLETTEDWRMAIVWGRTYVCIVDDALTRNLDKKQSTPPSASSSSTGSFFPPVDQTEPDWPPDSPFSAIAARRPPVTRRMSLSLNSPNDLMVLAMDQFSRGIFHMPHPQHAPPTGNAQSTSMPPLTDTFSRPKELYTIASEVLNVAEKIEIPSERQYWASWADSVFNQMKMEADMDAWRGSITRARGRCWLIVGSAKVEEIEEALERGDSGVLDSEDAQEAREGLTNAISFFERAKGSATSSSDPESQELQPLLAEALLTLANLTQDEQRQEELYTRA
;
A
#
# COMPACT_ATOMS: atom_id res chain seq x y z
N MET A 1 1.28 -16.08 -21.14
CA MET A 1 -0.20 -16.06 -21.30
C MET A 1 -0.51 -16.20 -22.77
N ASP A 2 -0.89 -17.40 -23.20
CA ASP A 2 -1.47 -17.60 -24.53
C ASP A 2 -2.95 -17.19 -24.44
N THR A 3 -3.33 -16.16 -25.20
CA THR A 3 -4.69 -15.56 -25.15
C THR A 3 -5.77 -16.48 -25.70
N THR A 4 -5.41 -17.67 -26.17
CA THR A 4 -6.32 -18.64 -26.80
C THR A 4 -7.02 -19.61 -25.83
N SER A 5 -6.53 -19.76 -24.58
CA SER A 5 -6.92 -20.94 -23.77
C SER A 5 -7.99 -20.73 -22.69
N THR A 6 -8.44 -19.51 -22.38
CA THR A 6 -9.40 -19.25 -21.27
C THR A 6 -10.74 -18.65 -21.71
N ALA A 7 -10.93 -18.38 -23.01
CA ALA A 7 -12.21 -17.95 -23.54
C ALA A 7 -13.25 -19.07 -23.38
N ARG A 8 -14.03 -19.01 -22.28
CA ARG A 8 -15.22 -19.82 -22.11
C ARG A 8 -16.11 -19.57 -23.33
N ARG A 9 -16.31 -20.64 -24.10
CA ARG A 9 -17.15 -20.73 -25.30
C ARG A 9 -18.57 -20.23 -24.97
N GLY A 10 -18.84 -18.93 -25.17
CA GLY A 10 -20.13 -18.34 -24.77
C GLY A 10 -20.40 -16.88 -25.14
N ALA A 11 -19.42 -16.09 -25.58
CA ALA A 11 -19.67 -14.77 -26.14
C ALA A 11 -18.95 -14.66 -27.49
N GLN A 12 -19.69 -14.78 -28.58
CA GLN A 12 -19.28 -14.18 -29.84
C GLN A 12 -19.25 -12.67 -29.60
N THR A 13 -18.08 -12.13 -29.26
CA THR A 13 -17.84 -10.71 -29.41
C THR A 13 -17.64 -10.49 -30.90
N ASP A 14 -18.57 -9.75 -31.52
CA ASP A 14 -18.25 -9.06 -32.76
C ASP A 14 -16.91 -8.36 -32.57
N VAL A 15 -16.07 -8.34 -33.61
CA VAL A 15 -14.76 -7.69 -33.59
C VAL A 15 -14.99 -6.17 -33.48
N ASN A 16 -15.31 -5.72 -32.26
CA ASN A 16 -15.52 -4.33 -31.92
C ASN A 16 -14.17 -3.63 -32.07
N LYS A 17 -14.12 -2.66 -32.99
CA LYS A 17 -12.90 -1.91 -33.37
C LYS A 17 -12.39 -0.96 -32.28
N SER A 18 -12.98 -0.98 -31.08
CA SER A 18 -12.72 -0.04 -29.98
C SER A 18 -13.35 -0.53 -28.67
N CYS A 19 -12.87 -0.05 -27.51
CA CYS A 19 -13.59 -0.18 -26.24
C CYS A 19 -14.45 1.07 -25.98
N THR A 20 -15.70 0.86 -25.59
CA THR A 20 -16.69 1.89 -25.31
C THR A 20 -16.78 2.20 -23.82
N TYR A 21 -17.58 3.21 -23.46
CA TYR A 21 -17.88 3.50 -22.06
C TYR A 21 -18.61 2.35 -21.35
N GLU A 22 -19.45 1.58 -22.07
CA GLU A 22 -20.12 0.40 -21.49
C GLU A 22 -19.10 -0.68 -21.15
N ASP A 23 -18.11 -0.92 -22.02
CA ASP A 23 -17.01 -1.84 -21.72
C ASP A 23 -16.22 -1.43 -20.46
N TRP A 24 -16.15 -0.13 -20.17
CA TRP A 24 -15.51 0.39 -18.96
C TRP A 24 -16.36 0.15 -17.72
N VAL A 25 -17.68 0.28 -17.82
CA VAL A 25 -18.61 -0.06 -16.74
C VAL A 25 -18.54 -1.56 -16.43
N ASP A 26 -18.60 -2.41 -17.46
CA ASP A 26 -18.49 -3.86 -17.31
C ASP A 26 -17.17 -4.28 -16.65
N LEU A 27 -16.05 -3.63 -17.01
CA LEU A 27 -14.75 -3.87 -16.37
C LEU A 27 -14.76 -3.55 -14.87
N LYS A 28 -15.40 -2.45 -14.46
CA LYS A 28 -15.53 -2.10 -13.04
C LYS A 28 -16.36 -3.12 -12.28
N ASP A 29 -17.46 -3.58 -12.86
CA ASP A 29 -18.33 -4.58 -12.23
C ASP A 29 -17.61 -5.94 -12.12
N LEU A 30 -16.87 -6.33 -13.16
CA LEU A 30 -16.02 -7.52 -13.15
C LEU A 30 -14.94 -7.42 -12.06
N PHE A 31 -14.27 -6.27 -11.95
CA PHE A 31 -13.26 -6.05 -10.93
C PHE A 31 -13.83 -6.06 -9.51
N ALA A 32 -14.97 -5.38 -9.28
CA ALA A 32 -15.64 -5.39 -7.98
C ALA A 32 -15.98 -6.82 -7.54
N LYS A 33 -16.50 -7.63 -8.46
CA LYS A 33 -16.76 -9.06 -8.21
C LYS A 33 -15.48 -9.84 -7.94
N ALA A 34 -14.41 -9.59 -8.69
CA ALA A 34 -13.13 -10.26 -8.48
C ALA A 34 -12.53 -9.92 -7.10
N ALA A 35 -12.60 -8.66 -6.68
CA ALA A 35 -12.13 -8.20 -5.37
C ALA A 35 -12.96 -8.78 -4.22
N GLU A 36 -14.29 -8.84 -4.37
CA GLU A 36 -15.17 -9.50 -3.38
C GLU A 36 -14.83 -11.00 -3.23
N GLN A 37 -14.56 -11.68 -4.35
CA GLN A 37 -14.19 -13.10 -4.33
C GLN A 37 -12.80 -13.33 -3.75
N TYR A 38 -11.85 -12.43 -3.99
CA TYR A 38 -10.53 -12.48 -3.36
C TYR A 38 -10.61 -12.43 -1.82
N GLU A 39 -11.53 -11.64 -1.26
CA GLU A 39 -11.66 -11.49 0.20
C GLU A 39 -12.46 -12.63 0.85
N ASN A 40 -13.39 -13.28 0.12
CA ASN A 40 -14.40 -14.17 0.71
C ASN A 40 -14.32 -15.63 0.25
N ALA A 41 -13.54 -15.95 -0.79
CA ALA A 41 -13.48 -17.29 -1.38
C ALA A 41 -12.06 -17.84 -1.46
N GLU A 42 -11.95 -19.12 -1.80
CA GLU A 42 -10.68 -19.81 -1.97
C GLU A 42 -9.88 -19.24 -3.16
N PRO A 43 -8.53 -19.29 -3.12
CA PRO A 43 -7.66 -18.80 -4.20
C PRO A 43 -8.05 -19.30 -5.60
N ALA A 44 -8.49 -20.56 -5.70
CA ALA A 44 -8.92 -21.20 -6.94
C ALA A 44 -10.18 -20.57 -7.57
N GLU A 45 -11.03 -19.91 -6.79
CA GLU A 45 -12.25 -19.24 -7.26
C GLU A 45 -12.00 -17.79 -7.68
N ALA A 46 -11.09 -17.10 -6.98
CA ALA A 46 -10.73 -15.71 -7.25
C ALA A 46 -9.81 -15.54 -8.47
N ILE A 47 -8.82 -16.43 -8.64
CA ILE A 47 -7.82 -16.34 -9.73
C ILE A 47 -8.46 -16.24 -11.13
N PRO A 48 -9.49 -17.03 -11.49
CA PRO A 48 -10.13 -16.93 -12.81
C PRO A 48 -10.77 -15.56 -13.08
N LEU A 49 -11.33 -14.91 -12.06
CA LEU A 49 -11.94 -13.58 -12.19
C LEU A 49 -10.88 -12.49 -12.34
N LEU A 50 -9.82 -12.53 -11.53
CA LEU A 50 -8.69 -11.60 -11.67
C LEU A 50 -8.01 -11.76 -13.04
N ARG A 51 -7.89 -12.99 -13.54
CA ARG A 51 -7.42 -13.26 -14.90
C ARG A 51 -8.30 -12.59 -15.95
N ALA A 52 -9.63 -12.68 -15.81
CA ALA A 52 -10.57 -12.02 -16.71
C ALA A 52 -10.42 -10.49 -16.67
N VAL A 53 -10.25 -9.89 -15.49
CA VAL A 53 -9.99 -8.44 -15.35
C VAL A 53 -8.70 -8.06 -16.11
N VAL A 54 -7.61 -8.78 -15.91
CA VAL A 54 -6.33 -8.51 -16.60
C VAL A 54 -6.48 -8.62 -18.12
N HIS A 55 -7.25 -9.61 -18.62
CA HIS A 55 -7.53 -9.76 -20.04
C HIS A 55 -8.37 -8.61 -20.61
N ASP A 56 -9.41 -8.17 -19.89
CA ASP A 56 -10.22 -7.04 -20.33
C ASP A 56 -9.42 -5.74 -20.30
N CYS A 57 -8.62 -5.50 -19.26
CA CYS A 57 -7.67 -4.39 -19.24
C CYS A 57 -6.69 -4.44 -20.41
N HIS A 58 -6.16 -5.62 -20.74
CA HIS A 58 -5.28 -5.80 -21.90
C HIS A 58 -5.97 -5.37 -23.20
N ARG A 59 -7.26 -5.68 -23.38
CA ARG A 59 -8.04 -5.20 -24.54
C ARG A 59 -8.04 -3.66 -24.62
N PHE A 60 -8.24 -2.94 -23.51
CA PHE A 60 -8.10 -1.48 -23.49
C PHE A 60 -6.68 -1.02 -23.86
N LEU A 61 -5.65 -1.71 -23.37
CA LEU A 61 -4.25 -1.44 -23.70
C LEU A 61 -3.88 -1.76 -25.16
N ILE A 62 -4.72 -2.43 -25.93
CA ILE A 62 -4.49 -2.58 -27.38
C ILE A 62 -5.02 -1.36 -28.14
N TYR A 63 -6.14 -0.78 -27.70
CA TYR A 63 -6.84 0.29 -28.44
C TYR A 63 -6.41 1.71 -28.04
N TYR A 64 -6.02 1.94 -26.79
CA TYR A 64 -5.83 3.31 -26.27
C TYR A 64 -4.52 3.48 -25.55
N GLN A 65 -3.63 4.37 -25.99
CA GLN A 65 -2.41 4.72 -25.24
C GLN A 65 -2.75 5.22 -23.82
N ASP A 66 -3.82 6.01 -23.70
CA ASP A 66 -4.40 6.45 -22.44
C ASP A 66 -5.87 6.00 -22.39
N PRO A 67 -6.21 4.93 -21.64
CA PRO A 67 -7.58 4.45 -21.51
C PRO A 67 -8.54 5.45 -20.86
N SER A 68 -8.04 6.51 -20.21
CA SER A 68 -8.89 7.53 -19.58
C SER A 68 -9.76 8.30 -20.56
N VAL A 69 -9.41 8.30 -21.86
CA VAL A 69 -10.22 8.90 -22.93
C VAL A 69 -11.64 8.31 -23.04
N VAL A 70 -11.87 7.13 -22.48
CA VAL A 70 -13.19 6.45 -22.52
C VAL A 70 -14.15 7.03 -21.49
N TYR A 71 -13.66 7.50 -20.33
CA TYR A 71 -14.48 7.90 -19.19
C TYR A 71 -14.20 9.32 -18.67
N SER A 72 -13.07 9.91 -19.02
CA SER A 72 -12.74 11.28 -18.65
C SER A 72 -13.30 12.27 -19.69
N PRO A 73 -13.98 13.35 -19.26
CA PRO A 73 -14.47 14.34 -20.19
C PRO A 73 -13.29 15.00 -20.93
N PRO A 74 -13.44 15.32 -22.23
CA PRO A 74 -12.40 16.05 -22.94
C PRO A 74 -12.14 17.38 -22.24
N VAL A 75 -10.87 17.66 -21.93
CA VAL A 75 -10.46 18.94 -21.36
C VAL A 75 -10.94 20.02 -22.31
N ARG A 76 -11.90 20.85 -21.88
CA ARG A 76 -12.33 22.00 -22.64
C ARG A 76 -11.11 22.90 -22.80
N SER A 77 -10.54 22.95 -23.99
CA SER A 77 -9.47 23.89 -24.30
C SER A 77 -9.98 25.29 -23.98
N SER A 78 -9.25 26.01 -23.13
CA SER A 78 -9.51 27.39 -22.69
C SER A 78 -9.43 28.42 -23.83
N THR A 79 -9.58 27.99 -25.07
CA THR A 79 -9.60 28.83 -26.27
C THR A 79 -10.98 29.41 -26.61
N ASP A 80 -12.05 29.01 -25.90
CA ASP A 80 -13.42 29.52 -26.14
C ASP A 80 -13.81 30.72 -25.27
N SER A 81 -12.94 31.19 -24.38
CA SER A 81 -13.07 32.53 -23.79
C SER A 81 -12.30 33.52 -24.65
N ALA A 82 -13.01 34.24 -25.51
CA ALA A 82 -12.48 35.38 -26.26
C ALA A 82 -11.67 36.33 -25.34
N PRO A 83 -10.53 36.87 -25.79
CA PRO A 83 -9.72 37.77 -24.97
C PRO A 83 -10.45 39.11 -24.82
N SER A 84 -11.16 39.30 -23.71
CA SER A 84 -11.62 40.61 -23.32
C SER A 84 -10.42 41.44 -22.87
N SER A 85 -9.92 42.25 -23.79
CA SER A 85 -9.29 43.55 -23.57
C SER A 85 -8.15 43.62 -22.55
N LEU A 86 -6.92 43.65 -23.10
CA LEU A 86 -5.74 44.24 -22.48
C LEU A 86 -6.02 45.67 -21.98
N THR A 87 -6.14 45.84 -20.66
CA THR A 87 -5.75 47.08 -19.98
C THR A 87 -4.94 46.73 -18.74
N PRO A 88 -3.65 47.10 -18.66
CA PRO A 88 -2.88 47.05 -17.43
C PRO A 88 -3.26 48.26 -16.56
N THR A 89 -3.66 48.02 -15.32
CA THR A 89 -3.60 49.05 -14.27
C THR A 89 -2.86 48.48 -13.09
N ASP A 90 -1.61 48.92 -12.98
CA ASP A 90 -0.80 48.95 -11.76
C ASP A 90 -1.57 49.60 -10.60
N ASP A 91 -1.17 49.17 -9.40
CA ASP A 91 -1.34 49.84 -8.11
C ASP A 91 -2.75 50.03 -7.55
N ARG A 92 -3.14 49.13 -6.64
CA ARG A 92 -3.60 49.50 -5.28
C ARG A 92 -3.94 48.26 -4.43
N PHE A 93 -3.13 48.05 -3.40
CA PHE A 93 -3.57 47.54 -2.10
C PHE A 93 -3.21 48.61 -1.06
N PRO A 94 -3.71 48.58 0.19
CA PRO A 94 -4.99 48.11 0.73
C PRO A 94 -5.65 49.21 1.61
N GLY A 95 -6.92 49.06 2.04
CA GLY A 95 -7.51 50.04 2.97
C GLY A 95 -8.95 49.76 3.42
N ASP A 96 -9.04 49.09 4.57
CA ASP A 96 -10.00 49.20 5.68
C ASP A 96 -11.45 49.71 5.51
N TRP A 97 -12.36 48.86 6.03
CA TRP A 97 -13.51 49.13 6.90
C TRP A 97 -14.31 50.45 6.80
N ALA A 98 -15.61 50.23 6.54
CA ALA A 98 -16.79 50.84 7.19
C ALA A 98 -17.65 51.84 6.38
N SER A 99 -18.93 51.44 6.28
CA SER A 99 -20.16 52.23 6.44
C SER A 99 -20.40 53.45 5.51
N ASP A 100 -21.40 53.34 4.64
CA ASP A 100 -22.80 53.73 4.93
C ASP A 100 -23.56 54.17 3.66
N ARG A 101 -24.85 53.89 3.71
CA ARG A 101 -26.00 54.26 2.86
C ARG A 101 -25.82 55.38 1.81
N SER A 102 -26.29 55.11 0.58
CA SER A 102 -27.60 55.61 0.12
C SER A 102 -27.91 55.25 -1.33
N SER A 103 -29.02 54.54 -1.49
CA SER A 103 -30.06 54.68 -2.53
C SER A 103 -29.80 55.58 -3.75
N ARG A 104 -29.90 55.01 -4.95
CA ARG A 104 -30.96 55.28 -5.96
C ARG A 104 -30.62 54.58 -7.29
N GLY A 105 -31.59 53.89 -7.89
CA GLY A 105 -31.53 53.53 -9.31
C GLY A 105 -32.29 52.26 -9.65
N ARG A 106 -33.55 52.40 -10.06
CA ARG A 106 -34.38 51.37 -10.68
C ARG A 106 -33.64 50.65 -11.81
N ASN A 107 -33.74 49.32 -11.83
CA ASN A 107 -34.09 48.53 -13.02
C ASN A 107 -34.57 47.14 -12.55
N THR A 108 -35.89 46.99 -12.46
CA THR A 108 -36.57 45.71 -12.22
C THR A 108 -36.58 44.90 -13.52
N ALA A 109 -35.52 44.14 -13.77
CA ALA A 109 -35.60 42.96 -14.62
C ALA A 109 -36.02 41.78 -13.74
N PRO A 110 -36.93 40.89 -14.20
CA PRO A 110 -37.25 39.68 -13.45
C PRO A 110 -35.97 38.84 -13.27
N PRO A 111 -35.75 38.21 -12.11
CA PRO A 111 -34.62 37.32 -11.92
C PRO A 111 -34.72 36.20 -12.97
N PRO A 112 -33.60 35.80 -13.62
CA PRO A 112 -33.60 34.60 -14.43
C PRO A 112 -34.10 33.42 -13.58
N PRO A 113 -34.84 32.46 -14.17
CA PRO A 113 -35.23 31.26 -13.44
C PRO A 113 -33.97 30.63 -12.81
N PRO A 114 -34.05 30.06 -11.60
CA PRO A 114 -32.92 29.38 -11.00
C PRO A 114 -32.43 28.36 -12.02
N VAL A 115 -31.25 28.61 -12.58
CA VAL A 115 -30.54 27.63 -13.38
C VAL A 115 -30.33 26.49 -12.41
N GLU A 116 -31.08 25.40 -12.58
CA GLU A 116 -30.78 24.14 -11.94
C GLU A 116 -29.32 23.88 -12.25
N THR A 117 -28.46 24.11 -11.26
CA THR A 117 -27.06 23.72 -11.31
C THR A 117 -27.12 22.21 -11.39
N ARG A 118 -27.14 21.68 -12.63
CA ARG A 118 -27.01 20.26 -12.91
C ARG A 118 -25.82 19.81 -12.08
N LYS A 119 -26.11 19.04 -11.04
CA LYS A 119 -25.09 18.53 -10.13
C LYS A 119 -23.99 17.94 -11.01
N PRO A 120 -22.73 18.39 -10.89
CA PRO A 120 -21.66 17.85 -11.71
C PRO A 120 -21.67 16.33 -11.53
N LYS A 121 -21.72 15.61 -12.66
CA LYS A 121 -21.63 14.15 -12.63
C LYS A 121 -20.34 13.78 -11.88
N PRO A 122 -20.34 12.73 -11.05
CA PRO A 122 -19.12 12.26 -10.40
C PRO A 122 -18.04 12.06 -11.48
N GLN A 123 -16.94 12.80 -11.37
CA GLN A 123 -15.85 12.71 -12.32
C GLN A 123 -14.88 11.64 -11.82
N GLU A 124 -14.68 10.60 -12.62
CA GLU A 124 -13.71 9.55 -12.32
C GLU A 124 -12.28 10.08 -12.53
N PRO A 125 -11.32 9.72 -11.67
CA PRO A 125 -9.95 10.17 -11.83
C PRO A 125 -9.37 9.51 -13.09
N ALA A 126 -8.48 10.23 -13.79
CA ALA A 126 -7.80 9.69 -14.96
C ALA A 126 -7.06 8.36 -14.66
N THR A 127 -6.64 8.16 -13.41
CA THR A 127 -5.95 6.96 -12.92
C THR A 127 -6.84 5.75 -12.68
N ALA A 128 -8.18 5.87 -12.75
CA ALA A 128 -9.10 4.79 -12.37
C ALA A 128 -8.79 3.46 -13.08
N PHE A 129 -8.50 3.50 -14.38
CA PHE A 129 -8.07 2.32 -15.13
C PHE A 129 -6.80 1.67 -14.57
N HIS A 130 -5.78 2.47 -14.27
CA HIS A 130 -4.50 2.00 -13.77
C HIS A 130 -4.63 1.49 -12.33
N ALA A 131 -5.50 2.09 -11.53
CA ALA A 131 -5.84 1.59 -10.21
C ALA A 131 -6.45 0.17 -10.29
N ILE A 132 -7.39 -0.07 -11.21
CA ILE A 132 -7.99 -1.41 -11.41
C ILE A 132 -6.95 -2.41 -11.89
N LEU A 133 -6.22 -2.12 -12.97
CA LEU A 133 -5.26 -3.06 -13.54
C LEU A 133 -4.11 -3.36 -12.56
N GLY A 134 -3.54 -2.33 -11.94
CA GLY A 134 -2.45 -2.49 -10.98
C GLY A 134 -2.90 -3.27 -9.74
N THR A 135 -4.11 -2.99 -9.22
CA THR A 135 -4.67 -3.76 -8.11
C THR A 135 -4.96 -5.20 -8.49
N ALA A 136 -5.52 -5.45 -9.67
CA ALA A 136 -5.77 -6.81 -10.14
C ALA A 136 -4.46 -7.62 -10.25
N LEU A 137 -3.39 -7.03 -10.77
CA LEU A 137 -2.07 -7.65 -10.82
C LEU A 137 -1.47 -7.91 -9.43
N PHE A 138 -1.62 -6.95 -8.50
CA PHE A 138 -1.20 -7.12 -7.12
C PHE A 138 -1.91 -8.30 -6.44
N LEU A 139 -3.25 -8.35 -6.51
CA LEU A 139 -4.04 -9.43 -5.95
C LEU A 139 -3.71 -10.78 -6.61
N PHE A 140 -3.51 -10.79 -7.93
CA PHE A 140 -3.09 -11.99 -8.65
C PHE A 140 -1.74 -12.51 -8.15
N GLY A 141 -0.76 -11.61 -7.97
CA GLY A 141 0.55 -11.93 -7.40
C GLY A 141 0.42 -12.55 -6.01
N ASN A 142 -0.45 -12.01 -5.16
CA ASN A 142 -0.67 -12.56 -3.81
C ASN A 142 -1.25 -13.98 -3.85
N LEU A 143 -2.19 -14.27 -4.76
CA LEU A 143 -2.73 -15.63 -4.92
C LEU A 143 -1.69 -16.60 -5.45
N ILE A 144 -0.81 -16.17 -6.36
CA ILE A 144 0.31 -17.00 -6.85
C ILE A 144 1.37 -17.23 -5.76
N ALA A 145 1.61 -16.26 -4.88
CA ALA A 145 2.48 -16.44 -3.72
C ALA A 145 1.95 -17.52 -2.76
N GLN A 146 0.62 -17.57 -2.57
CA GLN A 146 -0.04 -18.59 -1.74
C GLN A 146 -0.05 -19.96 -2.42
N GLU A 147 -0.46 -20.02 -3.69
CA GLU A 147 -0.62 -21.25 -4.45
C GLU A 147 -0.01 -21.15 -5.86
N PRO A 148 1.32 -21.40 -6.00
CA PRO A 148 2.02 -21.33 -7.30
C PRO A 148 1.43 -22.24 -8.39
N ASN A 149 0.76 -23.33 -8.00
CA ASN A 149 0.18 -24.32 -8.91
C ASN A 149 -1.07 -23.81 -9.64
N LEU A 150 -1.63 -22.66 -9.23
CA LEU A 150 -2.78 -22.04 -9.91
C LEU A 150 -2.37 -21.27 -11.18
N ALA A 151 -1.07 -21.11 -11.43
CA ALA A 151 -0.57 -20.55 -12.68
C ALA A 151 -0.86 -21.49 -13.86
N LEU A 152 -1.42 -20.94 -14.94
CA LEU A 152 -1.61 -21.69 -16.18
C LEU A 152 -0.31 -21.83 -16.96
N THR A 153 -0.28 -22.77 -17.92
CA THR A 153 0.87 -22.94 -18.81
C THR A 153 1.24 -21.62 -19.51
N GLY A 154 2.49 -21.19 -19.35
CA GLY A 154 2.99 -19.93 -19.90
C GLY A 154 2.66 -18.68 -19.07
N GLU A 155 2.05 -18.84 -17.89
CA GLU A 155 1.99 -17.81 -16.85
C GLU A 155 3.19 -17.95 -15.90
N PRO A 156 3.69 -16.83 -15.34
CA PRO A 156 4.64 -16.91 -14.25
C PRO A 156 4.02 -17.64 -13.05
N ASN A 157 4.72 -18.63 -12.51
CA ASN A 157 4.33 -19.34 -11.28
C ASN A 157 4.97 -18.74 -10.02
N THR A 158 5.65 -17.60 -10.17
CA THR A 158 6.21 -16.80 -9.08
C THR A 158 5.45 -15.48 -8.99
N PRO A 159 5.30 -14.89 -7.80
CA PRO A 159 4.51 -13.67 -7.63
C PRO A 159 5.19 -12.40 -8.15
N CYS A 160 6.53 -12.32 -8.07
CA CYS A 160 7.31 -11.12 -8.38
C CYS A 160 7.00 -10.49 -9.76
N PRO A 161 6.89 -11.24 -10.88
CA PRO A 161 6.51 -10.67 -12.17
C PRO A 161 5.18 -9.92 -12.18
N TYR A 162 4.19 -10.34 -11.38
CA TYR A 162 2.90 -9.67 -11.27
C TYR A 162 3.02 -8.36 -10.47
N TRP A 163 3.73 -8.38 -9.35
CA TRP A 163 3.98 -7.18 -8.55
C TRP A 163 4.79 -6.13 -9.31
N LEU A 164 5.83 -6.53 -10.03
CA LEU A 164 6.60 -5.61 -10.88
C LEU A 164 5.73 -5.01 -11.99
N ALA A 165 4.87 -5.79 -12.62
CA ALA A 165 3.90 -5.29 -13.59
C ALA A 165 2.87 -4.34 -12.97
N ALA A 166 2.46 -4.59 -11.72
CA ALA A 166 1.59 -3.67 -10.98
C ALA A 166 2.27 -2.32 -10.73
N LEU A 167 3.54 -2.31 -10.31
CA LEU A 167 4.32 -1.08 -10.16
C LEU A 167 4.42 -0.31 -11.48
N ASP A 168 4.71 -1.00 -12.59
CA ASP A 168 4.76 -0.37 -13.92
C ASP A 168 3.43 0.31 -14.27
N VAL A 169 2.30 -0.36 -13.98
CA VAL A 169 0.96 0.19 -14.24
C VAL A 169 0.67 1.40 -13.36
N PHE A 170 1.02 1.36 -12.07
CA PHE A 170 0.84 2.51 -11.17
C PHE A 170 1.69 3.70 -11.61
N GLU A 171 2.95 3.46 -11.99
CA GLU A 171 3.84 4.50 -12.53
C GLU A 171 3.30 5.11 -13.82
N THR A 172 2.83 4.29 -14.76
CA THR A 172 2.20 4.80 -16.00
C THR A 172 0.97 5.64 -15.69
N GLY A 173 0.15 5.22 -14.72
CA GLY A 173 -1.04 5.96 -14.29
C GLY A 173 -0.72 7.32 -13.67
N ASP A 174 0.29 7.39 -12.80
CA ASP A 174 0.70 8.64 -12.14
C ASP A 174 1.33 9.63 -13.13
N ASN A 175 1.99 9.12 -14.18
CA ASN A 175 2.63 9.91 -15.23
C ASN A 175 1.72 10.24 -16.43
N LEU A 176 0.41 10.03 -16.32
CA LEU A 176 -0.51 10.32 -17.42
C LEU A 176 -0.46 11.81 -17.83
N PRO A 177 -0.41 12.14 -19.13
CA PRO A 177 -0.40 13.53 -19.60
C PRO A 177 -1.61 14.34 -19.12
N SER A 178 -2.75 13.69 -18.94
CA SER A 178 -3.97 14.28 -18.39
C SER A 178 -3.82 14.78 -16.95
N ARG A 179 -2.87 14.23 -16.18
CA ARG A 179 -2.48 14.75 -14.84
C ARG A 179 -1.39 15.81 -14.94
N VAL A 180 -0.34 15.55 -15.72
CA VAL A 180 0.83 16.45 -15.81
C VAL A 180 0.49 17.80 -16.45
N ASN A 181 -0.45 17.83 -17.40
CA ASN A 181 -0.82 19.05 -18.12
C ASN A 181 -2.04 19.79 -17.52
N ALA A 182 -2.75 19.17 -16.56
CA ALA A 182 -3.91 19.79 -15.90
C ALA A 182 -3.45 20.82 -14.87
N ARG A 183 -3.00 22.00 -15.32
CA ARG A 183 -2.79 23.15 -14.43
C ARG A 183 -4.12 23.58 -13.82
N GLY A 184 -4.31 23.30 -12.53
CA GLY A 184 -5.31 23.97 -11.70
C GLY A 184 -6.64 23.24 -11.49
N LEU A 185 -6.80 21.99 -11.93
CA LEU A 185 -7.88 21.14 -11.43
C LEU A 185 -7.26 20.18 -10.42
N GLU A 186 -7.62 20.35 -9.15
CA GLU A 186 -7.23 19.48 -8.04
C GLU A 186 -7.81 18.08 -8.31
N THR A 187 -7.08 17.25 -9.06
CA THR A 187 -7.50 15.88 -9.30
C THR A 187 -7.40 15.15 -7.99
N THR A 188 -8.55 14.76 -7.42
CA THR A 188 -8.61 13.98 -6.19
C THR A 188 -7.70 12.78 -6.31
N GLU A 189 -6.72 12.69 -5.42
CA GLU A 189 -5.80 11.55 -5.36
C GLU A 189 -6.58 10.27 -5.07
N ASP A 190 -6.31 9.21 -5.84
CA ASP A 190 -6.89 7.91 -5.57
C ASP A 190 -6.10 7.22 -4.46
N TRP A 191 -6.55 7.42 -3.23
CA TRP A 191 -5.90 6.83 -2.06
C TRP A 191 -5.78 5.31 -2.14
N ARG A 192 -6.71 4.62 -2.83
CA ARG A 192 -6.66 3.15 -2.97
C ARG A 192 -5.46 2.73 -3.80
N MET A 193 -5.23 3.43 -4.91
CA MET A 193 -4.06 3.20 -5.75
C MET A 193 -2.78 3.40 -4.94
N ALA A 194 -2.69 4.48 -4.16
CA ALA A 194 -1.51 4.75 -3.33
C ALA A 194 -1.28 3.66 -2.27
N ILE A 195 -2.33 3.21 -1.57
CA ILE A 195 -2.21 2.11 -0.60
C ILE A 195 -1.72 0.83 -1.29
N VAL A 196 -2.37 0.39 -2.36
CA VAL A 196 -2.00 -0.86 -3.05
C VAL A 196 -0.59 -0.76 -3.65
N TRP A 197 -0.19 0.41 -4.13
CA TRP A 197 1.17 0.66 -4.60
C TRP A 197 2.18 0.49 -3.47
N GLY A 198 1.94 1.09 -2.30
CA GLY A 198 2.77 0.90 -1.11
C GLY A 198 2.87 -0.57 -0.70
N ARG A 199 1.74 -1.28 -0.64
CA ARG A 199 1.70 -2.72 -0.31
C ARG A 199 2.47 -3.58 -1.33
N THR A 200 2.42 -3.21 -2.61
CA THR A 200 3.18 -3.90 -3.66
C THR A 200 4.69 -3.83 -3.40
N TYR A 201 5.21 -2.68 -2.97
CA TYR A 201 6.62 -2.57 -2.55
C TYR A 201 6.92 -3.46 -1.34
N VAL A 202 6.05 -3.47 -0.33
CA VAL A 202 6.22 -4.31 0.86
C VAL A 202 6.25 -5.80 0.51
N CYS A 203 5.35 -6.28 -0.37
CA CYS A 203 5.36 -7.67 -0.83
C CYS A 203 6.65 -8.05 -1.56
N ILE A 204 7.16 -7.15 -2.40
CA ILE A 204 8.44 -7.37 -3.11
C ILE A 204 9.60 -7.45 -2.11
N VAL A 205 9.63 -6.57 -1.10
CA VAL A 205 10.65 -6.60 -0.06
C VAL A 205 10.57 -7.88 0.76
N ASP A 206 9.35 -8.29 1.14
CA ASP A 206 9.10 -9.48 1.93
C ASP A 206 9.56 -10.77 1.23
N ASP A 207 9.21 -10.93 -0.05
CA ASP A 207 9.62 -12.07 -0.87
C ASP A 207 11.15 -12.11 -1.04
N ALA A 208 11.78 -10.96 -1.30
CA ALA A 208 13.23 -10.89 -1.43
C ALA A 208 13.97 -11.26 -0.13
N LEU A 209 13.51 -10.75 1.02
CA LEU A 209 14.07 -11.11 2.33
C LEU A 209 13.87 -12.59 2.64
N THR A 210 12.67 -13.13 2.40
CA THR A 210 12.34 -14.54 2.64
C THR A 210 13.25 -15.47 1.82
N ARG A 211 13.42 -15.19 0.52
CA ARG A 211 14.33 -15.96 -0.34
C ARG A 211 15.79 -15.89 0.13
N ASN A 212 16.23 -14.76 0.69
CA ASN A 212 17.59 -14.62 1.20
C ASN A 212 17.79 -15.43 2.48
N LEU A 213 16.80 -15.49 3.37
CA LEU A 213 16.81 -16.35 4.54
C LEU A 213 16.89 -17.83 4.15
N ASP A 214 16.08 -18.27 3.16
CA ASP A 214 16.10 -19.65 2.66
C ASP A 214 17.46 -20.03 2.05
N LYS A 215 18.10 -19.11 1.32
CA LYS A 215 19.45 -19.30 0.78
C LYS A 215 20.50 -19.45 1.89
N LYS A 216 20.41 -18.64 2.95
CA LYS A 216 21.33 -18.74 4.10
C LYS A 216 21.20 -20.07 4.82
N GLN A 217 19.98 -20.59 4.98
CA GLN A 217 19.75 -21.90 5.63
C GLN A 217 20.20 -23.09 4.77
N SER A 218 20.16 -22.98 3.45
CA SER A 218 20.51 -24.06 2.52
C SER A 218 21.99 -24.12 2.12
N THR A 219 22.77 -23.06 2.39
CA THR A 219 24.20 -23.00 2.00
C THR A 219 25.11 -23.52 3.13
N PRO A 220 25.96 -24.53 2.88
CA PRO A 220 26.89 -25.03 3.90
C PRO A 220 27.96 -23.98 4.27
N PRO A 221 28.41 -23.93 5.54
CA PRO A 221 29.27 -22.86 6.08
C PRO A 221 30.67 -22.76 5.44
N SER A 222 31.05 -23.71 4.58
CA SER A 222 32.38 -23.80 3.95
C SER A 222 32.48 -23.08 2.60
N ALA A 223 31.39 -22.50 2.08
CA ALA A 223 31.36 -21.80 0.81
C ALA A 223 30.86 -20.35 0.98
N SER A 224 31.53 -19.58 1.86
CA SER A 224 31.32 -18.12 1.97
C SER A 224 32.00 -17.40 0.79
N SER A 225 31.54 -17.66 -0.43
CA SER A 225 31.83 -16.76 -1.54
C SER A 225 30.96 -15.53 -1.37
N SER A 226 31.61 -14.37 -1.24
CA SER A 226 31.02 -13.03 -1.27
C SER A 226 29.98 -12.91 -2.40
N SER A 227 28.70 -13.12 -2.08
CA SER A 227 27.61 -12.93 -3.04
C SER A 227 27.47 -11.44 -3.28
N THR A 228 27.72 -11.05 -4.52
CA THR A 228 27.73 -9.69 -5.01
C THR A 228 26.34 -9.06 -4.88
N GLY A 229 26.12 -8.33 -3.78
CA GLY A 229 25.42 -7.05 -3.64
C GLY A 229 24.02 -6.79 -4.22
N SER A 230 23.36 -7.70 -4.94
CA SER A 230 22.05 -7.40 -5.51
C SER A 230 20.91 -8.05 -4.73
N PHE A 231 19.96 -7.20 -4.33
CA PHE A 231 18.75 -7.54 -3.60
C PHE A 231 17.81 -8.45 -4.40
N PHE A 232 17.80 -8.32 -5.73
CA PHE A 232 17.03 -9.17 -6.64
C PHE A 232 17.89 -10.27 -7.25
N PRO A 233 17.37 -11.49 -7.46
CA PRO A 233 18.08 -12.50 -8.25
C PRO A 233 18.22 -12.03 -9.71
N PRO A 234 19.26 -12.46 -10.45
CA PRO A 234 19.48 -12.06 -11.84
C PRO A 234 18.26 -12.24 -12.75
N VAL A 235 17.46 -13.29 -12.50
CA VAL A 235 16.21 -13.59 -13.24
C VAL A 235 15.14 -12.50 -13.07
N ASP A 236 15.07 -11.88 -11.88
CA ASP A 236 14.12 -10.80 -11.60
C ASP A 236 14.68 -9.42 -12.01
N GLN A 237 16.00 -9.32 -12.26
CA GLN A 237 16.67 -8.11 -12.78
C GLN A 237 16.53 -7.97 -14.29
N THR A 238 16.49 -9.08 -15.03
CA THR A 238 16.32 -9.06 -16.49
C THR A 238 14.85 -9.10 -16.84
N GLU A 239 14.40 -8.17 -17.69
CA GLU A 239 13.05 -8.21 -18.22
C GLU A 239 12.83 -9.51 -19.02
N PRO A 240 11.80 -10.31 -18.68
CA PRO A 240 11.48 -11.49 -19.46
C PRO A 240 11.02 -11.12 -20.87
N ASP A 241 11.37 -11.94 -21.86
CA ASP A 241 10.85 -11.82 -23.22
C ASP A 241 9.38 -12.24 -23.25
N TRP A 242 8.50 -11.29 -22.94
CA TRP A 242 7.06 -11.51 -22.93
C TRP A 242 6.51 -11.73 -24.35
N PRO A 243 5.59 -12.69 -24.56
CA PRO A 243 4.92 -12.85 -25.85
C PRO A 243 4.25 -11.53 -26.26
N PRO A 244 4.33 -11.11 -27.54
CA PRO A 244 3.79 -9.83 -28.00
C PRO A 244 2.32 -9.61 -27.65
N ASP A 245 1.51 -10.68 -27.73
CA ASP A 245 0.07 -10.68 -27.43
C ASP A 245 -0.26 -10.85 -25.94
N SER A 246 0.74 -10.81 -25.06
CA SER A 246 0.52 -10.94 -23.61
C SER A 246 0.25 -9.58 -22.95
N PRO A 247 -0.54 -9.55 -21.85
CA PRO A 247 -0.74 -8.32 -21.07
C PRO A 247 0.59 -7.73 -20.56
N PHE A 248 1.56 -8.57 -20.21
CA PHE A 248 2.86 -8.11 -19.74
C PHE A 248 3.64 -7.36 -20.82
N SER A 249 3.59 -7.81 -22.07
CA SER A 249 4.18 -7.10 -23.21
C SER A 249 3.51 -5.73 -23.42
N ALA A 250 2.18 -5.67 -23.36
CA ALA A 250 1.45 -4.40 -23.50
C ALA A 250 1.76 -3.42 -22.37
N ILE A 251 1.90 -3.89 -21.13
CA ILE A 251 2.32 -3.08 -19.98
C ILE A 251 3.76 -2.59 -20.17
N ALA A 252 4.68 -3.50 -20.52
CA ALA A 252 6.08 -3.17 -20.75
C ALA A 252 6.26 -2.09 -21.82
N ALA A 253 5.52 -2.18 -22.93
CA ALA A 253 5.56 -1.22 -24.02
C ALA A 253 5.07 0.19 -23.63
N ARG A 254 4.35 0.33 -22.51
CA ARG A 254 3.76 1.59 -22.03
C ARG A 254 4.51 2.22 -20.87
N ARG A 255 5.60 1.60 -20.47
CA ARG A 255 6.46 2.10 -19.41
C ARG A 255 7.05 3.47 -19.76
N PRO A 256 7.09 4.42 -18.82
CA PRO A 256 7.86 5.65 -18.99
C PRO A 256 9.33 5.36 -19.36
N PRO A 257 10.01 6.20 -20.16
CA PRO A 257 11.40 5.96 -20.56
C PRO A 257 12.42 5.84 -19.41
N VAL A 258 12.08 6.34 -18.22
CA VAL A 258 12.84 6.19 -16.98
C VAL A 258 11.90 5.58 -15.95
N THR A 259 11.72 4.27 -15.97
CA THR A 259 10.95 3.60 -14.91
C THR A 259 11.81 3.37 -13.68
N ARG A 260 11.20 3.41 -12.49
CA ARG A 260 11.94 3.07 -11.28
C ARG A 260 12.34 1.60 -11.28
N ARG A 261 11.70 0.75 -12.10
CA ARG A 261 12.07 -0.65 -12.34
C ARG A 261 13.55 -0.85 -12.70
N MET A 262 14.16 0.05 -13.49
CA MET A 262 15.60 -0.02 -13.75
C MET A 262 16.46 0.24 -12.50
N SER A 263 15.97 1.10 -11.60
CA SER A 263 16.62 1.40 -10.31
C SER A 263 16.33 0.38 -9.22
N LEU A 264 15.23 -0.40 -9.32
CA LEU A 264 14.85 -1.38 -8.28
C LEU A 264 15.94 -2.43 -8.04
N SER A 265 16.65 -2.85 -9.09
CA SER A 265 17.77 -3.80 -8.99
C SER A 265 18.94 -3.33 -8.11
N LEU A 266 19.05 -2.01 -7.91
CA LEU A 266 20.09 -1.35 -7.11
C LEU A 266 19.58 -0.90 -5.72
N ASN A 267 18.27 -0.96 -5.50
CA ASN A 267 17.67 -0.50 -4.25
C ASN A 267 17.88 -1.53 -3.14
N SER A 268 18.23 -1.05 -1.95
CA SER A 268 18.19 -1.84 -0.72
C SER A 268 16.74 -2.12 -0.29
N PRO A 269 16.50 -3.11 0.59
CA PRO A 269 15.18 -3.30 1.19
C PRO A 269 14.67 -2.01 1.85
N ASN A 270 15.55 -1.27 2.51
CA ASN A 270 15.21 0.01 3.12
C ASN A 270 14.77 1.07 2.10
N ASP A 271 15.45 1.21 0.97
CA ASP A 271 15.05 2.17 -0.08
C ASP A 271 13.64 1.87 -0.59
N LEU A 272 13.31 0.59 -0.79
CA LEU A 272 11.97 0.15 -1.19
C LEU A 272 10.92 0.42 -0.12
N MET A 273 11.26 0.21 1.16
CA MET A 273 10.36 0.53 2.26
C MET A 273 10.13 2.05 2.40
N VAL A 274 11.13 2.89 2.10
CA VAL A 274 10.94 4.35 2.01
C VAL A 274 9.98 4.72 0.88
N LEU A 275 10.07 4.06 -0.28
CA LEU A 275 9.11 4.24 -1.37
C LEU A 275 7.70 3.77 -0.94
N ALA A 276 7.58 2.65 -0.24
CA ALA A 276 6.31 2.20 0.33
C ALA A 276 5.72 3.23 1.30
N MET A 277 6.55 3.79 2.18
CA MET A 277 6.14 4.81 3.17
C MET A 277 5.60 6.08 2.50
N ASP A 278 6.21 6.54 1.41
CA ASP A 278 5.70 7.69 0.64
C ASP A 278 4.28 7.41 0.11
N GLN A 279 4.08 6.23 -0.47
CA GLN A 279 2.77 5.81 -0.99
C GLN A 279 1.74 5.61 0.14
N PHE A 280 2.14 5.02 1.26
CA PHE A 280 1.28 4.90 2.44
C PHE A 280 0.91 6.25 3.01
N SER A 281 1.84 7.19 3.11
CA SER A 281 1.57 8.54 3.62
C SER A 281 0.51 9.24 2.77
N ARG A 282 0.65 9.18 1.43
CA ARG A 282 -0.34 9.69 0.47
C ARG A 282 -1.70 9.02 0.64
N GLY A 283 -1.72 7.68 0.68
CA GLY A 283 -2.96 6.92 0.83
C GLY A 283 -3.66 7.13 2.17
N ILE A 284 -2.94 7.05 3.29
CA ILE A 284 -3.47 7.24 4.66
C ILE A 284 -4.03 8.65 4.83
N PHE A 285 -3.36 9.67 4.28
CA PHE A 285 -3.81 11.05 4.33
C PHE A 285 -5.14 11.26 3.59
N HIS A 286 -5.27 10.69 2.39
CA HIS A 286 -6.47 10.84 1.56
C HIS A 286 -7.58 9.82 1.86
N MET A 287 -7.31 8.80 2.67
CA MET A 287 -8.27 7.77 3.03
C MET A 287 -9.40 8.32 3.92
N PRO A 288 -10.68 7.93 3.71
CA PRO A 288 -11.84 8.48 4.43
C PRO A 288 -11.76 8.29 5.96
N HIS A 289 -12.02 9.36 6.73
CA HIS A 289 -11.99 9.32 8.20
C HIS A 289 -13.42 9.19 8.80
N PRO A 290 -13.65 8.28 9.77
CA PRO A 290 -14.97 8.08 10.38
C PRO A 290 -15.55 9.34 11.05
N GLN A 291 -14.69 10.17 11.66
CA GLN A 291 -15.11 11.34 12.44
C GLN A 291 -15.49 12.57 11.58
N HIS A 292 -15.18 12.54 10.28
CA HIS A 292 -15.49 13.62 9.35
C HIS A 292 -16.60 13.26 8.35
N ALA A 293 -17.28 12.11 8.54
CA ALA A 293 -18.47 11.79 7.78
C ALA A 293 -19.57 12.82 8.13
N PRO A 294 -20.04 13.64 7.18
CA PRO A 294 -21.10 14.60 7.46
C PRO A 294 -22.36 13.85 7.92
N PRO A 295 -23.08 14.35 8.94
CA PRO A 295 -24.32 13.72 9.39
C PRO A 295 -25.32 13.70 8.23
N THR A 296 -25.63 12.49 7.74
CA THR A 296 -26.80 12.11 6.95
C THR A 296 -27.44 13.24 6.13
N GLY A 297 -27.07 13.34 4.84
CA GLY A 297 -27.82 14.17 3.89
C GLY A 297 -27.24 14.27 2.48
N ASN A 298 -25.93 14.14 2.29
CA ASN A 298 -25.31 14.26 0.97
C ASN A 298 -24.19 13.23 0.80
N ALA A 299 -24.56 12.01 0.38
CA ALA A 299 -23.60 11.06 -0.18
C ALA A 299 -23.14 11.57 -1.55
N GLN A 300 -21.99 12.27 -1.58
CA GLN A 300 -21.29 12.62 -2.81
C GLN A 300 -19.79 12.43 -2.61
N SER A 301 -19.14 11.99 -3.70
CA SER A 301 -17.69 12.04 -3.98
C SER A 301 -16.80 10.87 -3.57
N THR A 302 -17.15 9.64 -3.97
CA THR A 302 -16.12 8.69 -4.44
C THR A 302 -16.55 8.09 -5.76
N SER A 303 -15.67 8.11 -6.76
CA SER A 303 -15.94 7.84 -8.17
C SER A 303 -15.60 6.40 -8.57
N MET A 304 -15.92 5.46 -7.67
CA MET A 304 -15.98 4.01 -7.89
C MET A 304 -17.38 3.57 -7.45
N PRO A 305 -17.95 2.46 -7.97
CA PRO A 305 -19.17 1.90 -7.38
C PRO A 305 -18.94 1.71 -5.87
N PRO A 306 -19.97 1.94 -5.02
CA PRO A 306 -19.77 1.99 -3.58
C PRO A 306 -19.41 0.59 -3.06
N LEU A 307 -18.12 0.30 -2.99
CA LEU A 307 -17.52 -0.62 -2.01
C LEU A 307 -17.58 -0.01 -0.58
N THR A 308 -18.40 1.03 -0.36
CA THR A 308 -18.47 1.79 0.89
C THR A 308 -19.08 0.99 2.03
N ASP A 309 -19.81 -0.10 1.74
CA ASP A 309 -20.26 -1.03 2.79
C ASP A 309 -19.15 -2.01 3.23
N THR A 310 -18.01 -2.06 2.53
CA THR A 310 -16.89 -2.97 2.83
C THR A 310 -15.63 -2.25 3.33
N PHE A 311 -15.49 -0.95 3.06
CA PHE A 311 -14.30 -0.21 3.45
C PHE A 311 -14.25 0.05 4.96
N SER A 312 -13.18 -0.44 5.59
CA SER A 312 -12.87 -0.17 6.99
C SER A 312 -11.48 0.43 7.09
N ARG A 313 -11.40 1.74 7.37
CA ARG A 313 -10.12 2.43 7.62
C ARG A 313 -9.27 1.72 8.69
N PRO A 314 -9.84 1.29 9.84
CA PRO A 314 -9.08 0.48 10.80
C PRO A 314 -8.52 -0.82 10.20
N LYS A 315 -9.28 -1.53 9.36
CA LYS A 315 -8.80 -2.76 8.68
C LYS A 315 -7.59 -2.45 7.79
N GLU A 316 -7.66 -1.38 7.00
CA GLU A 316 -6.54 -0.98 6.12
C GLU A 316 -5.30 -0.56 6.92
N LEU A 317 -5.46 0.29 7.96
CA LEU A 317 -4.34 0.72 8.81
C LEU A 317 -3.67 -0.46 9.50
N TYR A 318 -4.47 -1.41 10.00
CA TYR A 318 -3.96 -2.63 10.62
C TYR A 318 -3.18 -3.48 9.60
N THR A 319 -3.73 -3.63 8.40
CA THR A 319 -3.10 -4.42 7.32
C THR A 319 -1.75 -3.80 6.95
N ILE A 320 -1.69 -2.49 6.69
CA ILE A 320 -0.46 -1.77 6.37
C ILE A 320 0.59 -1.94 7.47
N ALA A 321 0.21 -1.68 8.73
CA ALA A 321 1.14 -1.77 9.85
C ALA A 321 1.64 -3.19 10.08
N SER A 322 0.78 -4.19 9.90
CA SER A 322 1.14 -5.60 10.07
C SER A 322 2.06 -6.10 8.96
N GLU A 323 1.81 -5.71 7.71
CA GLU A 323 2.69 -6.03 6.58
C GLU A 323 4.08 -5.41 6.76
N VAL A 324 4.16 -4.15 7.21
CA VAL A 324 5.45 -3.49 7.50
C VAL A 324 6.16 -4.13 8.71
N LEU A 325 5.42 -4.50 9.76
CA LEU A 325 5.97 -5.21 10.91
C LEU A 325 6.57 -6.56 10.51
N ASN A 326 5.88 -7.34 9.68
CA ASN A 326 6.38 -8.63 9.20
C ASN A 326 7.68 -8.49 8.38
N VAL A 327 7.80 -7.42 7.60
CA VAL A 327 9.06 -7.10 6.91
C VAL A 327 10.14 -6.69 7.90
N ALA A 328 9.83 -5.84 8.88
CA ALA A 328 10.79 -5.37 9.88
C ALA A 328 11.47 -6.54 10.61
N GLU A 329 10.72 -7.59 10.97
CA GLU A 329 11.24 -8.81 11.60
C GLU A 329 12.31 -9.54 10.78
N LYS A 330 12.28 -9.39 9.45
CA LYS A 330 13.20 -10.06 8.52
C LYS A 330 14.41 -9.20 8.12
N ILE A 331 14.41 -7.91 8.46
CA ILE A 331 15.51 -6.99 8.14
C ILE A 331 16.72 -7.31 9.01
N GLU A 332 17.89 -7.49 8.39
CA GLU A 332 19.13 -7.83 9.09
C GLU A 332 19.77 -6.65 9.79
N ILE A 333 19.69 -5.46 9.19
CA ILE A 333 20.32 -4.24 9.72
C ILE A 333 19.52 -3.76 10.93
N PRO A 334 20.09 -3.71 12.15
CA PRO A 334 19.29 -3.47 13.34
C PRO A 334 18.67 -2.08 13.42
N SER A 335 19.38 -1.05 12.94
CA SER A 335 18.85 0.32 12.90
C SER A 335 17.65 0.47 11.95
N GLU A 336 17.67 -0.21 10.81
CA GLU A 336 16.55 -0.25 9.86
C GLU A 336 15.37 -1.05 10.44
N ARG A 337 15.66 -2.22 11.03
CA ARG A 337 14.68 -3.05 11.73
C ARG A 337 13.96 -2.25 12.82
N GLN A 338 14.70 -1.53 13.67
CA GLN A 338 14.15 -0.64 14.71
C GLN A 338 13.28 0.47 14.12
N TYR A 339 13.74 1.12 13.04
CA TYR A 339 13.01 2.19 12.37
C TYR A 339 11.65 1.72 11.86
N TRP A 340 11.61 0.61 11.12
CA TRP A 340 10.39 0.09 10.53
C TRP A 340 9.42 -0.48 11.58
N ALA A 341 9.93 -1.11 12.63
CA ALA A 341 9.10 -1.54 13.77
C ALA A 341 8.48 -0.35 14.51
N SER A 342 9.23 0.74 14.70
CA SER A 342 8.73 1.99 15.31
C SER A 342 7.70 2.68 14.42
N TRP A 343 7.93 2.69 13.11
CA TRP A 343 6.95 3.21 12.15
C TRP A 343 5.63 2.42 12.22
N ALA A 344 5.69 1.09 12.23
CA ALA A 344 4.50 0.24 12.38
C ALA A 344 3.78 0.50 13.73
N ASP A 345 4.51 0.64 14.85
CA ASP A 345 3.92 0.99 16.16
C ASP A 345 3.17 2.32 16.10
N SER A 346 3.69 3.30 15.37
CA SER A 346 3.05 4.61 15.21
C SER A 346 1.68 4.50 14.52
N VAL A 347 1.57 3.67 13.49
CA VAL A 347 0.31 3.41 12.77
C VAL A 347 -0.67 2.63 13.67
N PHE A 348 -0.20 1.59 14.38
CA PHE A 348 -1.02 0.88 15.38
C PHE A 348 -1.49 1.81 16.50
N ASN A 349 -0.66 2.79 16.90
CA ASN A 349 -1.01 3.77 17.91
C ASN A 349 -2.06 4.76 17.41
N GLN A 350 -2.01 5.18 16.13
CA GLN A 350 -3.05 6.00 15.51
C GLN A 350 -4.43 5.33 15.58
N MET A 351 -4.50 4.01 15.36
CA MET A 351 -5.76 3.27 15.43
C MET A 351 -6.46 3.35 16.78
N LYS A 352 -5.74 3.62 17.89
CA LYS A 352 -6.34 3.74 19.23
C LYS A 352 -7.40 4.83 19.33
N MET A 353 -7.28 5.86 18.50
CA MET A 353 -8.18 7.03 18.50
C MET A 353 -9.29 6.91 17.44
N GLU A 354 -9.19 5.95 16.52
CA GLU A 354 -10.03 5.86 15.32
C GLU A 354 -10.88 4.58 15.25
N ALA A 355 -10.44 3.48 15.87
CA ALA A 355 -11.10 2.18 15.78
C ALA A 355 -12.03 1.89 16.96
N ASP A 356 -13.00 1.00 16.74
CA ASP A 356 -13.67 0.33 17.85
C ASP A 356 -12.64 -0.51 18.61
N MET A 357 -12.21 0.03 19.75
CA MET A 357 -11.18 -0.59 20.55
C MET A 357 -11.62 -1.94 21.10
N ASP A 358 -12.91 -2.23 21.27
CA ASP A 358 -13.30 -3.54 21.77
C ASP A 358 -13.04 -4.65 20.75
N ALA A 359 -13.19 -4.36 19.46
CA ALA A 359 -12.87 -5.30 18.39
C ALA A 359 -11.35 -5.43 18.13
N TRP A 360 -10.59 -4.34 18.21
CA TRP A 360 -9.19 -4.32 17.76
C TRP A 360 -8.15 -4.34 18.89
N ARG A 361 -8.53 -4.13 20.16
CA ARG A 361 -7.59 -3.99 21.28
C ARG A 361 -6.67 -5.19 21.42
N GLY A 362 -7.17 -6.42 21.26
CA GLY A 362 -6.35 -7.63 21.35
C GLY A 362 -5.24 -7.66 20.31
N SER A 363 -5.63 -7.59 19.03
CA SER A 363 -4.70 -7.63 17.88
C SER A 363 -3.72 -6.47 17.87
N ILE A 364 -4.16 -5.25 18.18
CA ILE A 364 -3.27 -4.07 18.31
C ILE A 364 -2.29 -4.26 19.47
N THR A 365 -2.75 -4.70 20.64
CA THR A 365 -1.87 -4.88 21.81
C THR A 365 -0.77 -5.89 21.51
N ARG A 366 -1.10 -7.01 20.83
CA ARG A 366 -0.12 -8.03 20.42
C ARG A 366 0.88 -7.49 19.40
N ALA A 367 0.39 -6.86 18.33
CA ALA A 367 1.24 -6.33 17.28
C ALA A 367 2.21 -5.25 17.81
N ARG A 368 1.74 -4.38 18.71
CA ARG A 368 2.61 -3.42 19.39
C ARG A 368 3.65 -4.09 20.29
N GLY A 369 3.31 -5.18 20.97
CA GLY A 369 4.29 -5.98 21.70
C GLY A 369 5.42 -6.48 20.79
N ARG A 370 5.09 -6.98 19.59
CA ARG A 370 6.07 -7.37 18.57
C ARG A 370 6.93 -6.18 18.12
N CYS A 371 6.33 -5.02 17.83
CA CYS A 371 7.10 -3.81 17.50
C CYS A 371 8.13 -3.47 18.59
N TRP A 372 7.73 -3.48 19.85
CA TRP A 372 8.61 -3.13 20.96
C TRP A 372 9.66 -4.20 21.27
N LEU A 373 9.35 -5.48 21.02
CA LEU A 373 10.34 -6.56 21.10
C LEU A 373 11.46 -6.34 20.08
N ILE A 374 11.10 -5.97 18.84
CA ILE A 374 12.06 -5.65 17.80
C ILE A 374 12.90 -4.42 18.16
N VAL A 375 12.25 -3.34 18.62
CA VAL A 375 12.96 -2.12 19.04
C VAL A 375 13.94 -2.39 20.16
N GLY A 376 13.53 -3.16 21.17
CA GLY A 376 14.37 -3.52 22.30
C GLY A 376 15.52 -4.48 21.95
N SER A 377 15.28 -5.42 21.01
CA SER A 377 16.29 -6.40 20.59
C SER A 377 17.28 -5.89 19.56
N ALA A 378 16.95 -4.86 18.79
CA ALA A 378 17.83 -4.32 17.73
C ALA A 378 19.22 -3.93 18.22
N LYS A 379 19.37 -3.47 19.47
CA LYS A 379 20.67 -3.07 20.03
C LYS A 379 21.36 -4.17 20.82
N VAL A 380 20.67 -5.27 21.10
CA VAL A 380 21.17 -6.35 21.96
C VAL A 380 22.38 -7.02 21.33
N GLU A 381 22.36 -7.29 20.03
CA GLU A 381 23.47 -7.96 19.34
C GLU A 381 24.80 -7.19 19.52
N GLU A 382 24.79 -5.86 19.33
CA GLU A 382 25.97 -5.01 19.51
C GLU A 382 26.44 -4.95 20.99
N ILE A 383 25.49 -4.97 21.93
CA ILE A 383 25.76 -4.98 23.37
C ILE A 383 26.35 -6.32 23.80
N GLU A 384 25.80 -7.43 23.34
CA GLU A 384 26.28 -8.79 23.61
C GLU A 384 27.70 -8.98 23.06
N GLU A 385 27.98 -8.53 21.84
CA GLU A 385 29.35 -8.55 21.29
C GLU A 385 30.34 -7.71 22.12
N ALA A 386 29.91 -6.57 22.67
CA ALA A 386 30.75 -5.76 23.55
C ALA A 386 31.01 -6.46 24.90
N LEU A 387 30.00 -7.13 25.45
CA LEU A 387 30.13 -7.94 26.65
C LEU A 387 31.08 -9.12 26.45
N GLU A 388 31.01 -9.80 25.30
CA GLU A 388 31.94 -10.88 24.94
C GLU A 388 33.40 -10.40 24.83
N ARG A 389 33.61 -9.13 24.42
CA ARG A 389 34.93 -8.48 24.44
C ARG A 389 35.40 -8.07 25.85
N GLY A 390 34.55 -8.26 26.87
CA GLY A 390 34.84 -7.92 28.26
C GLY A 390 34.53 -6.47 28.64
N ASP A 391 33.83 -5.72 27.79
CA ASP A 391 33.40 -4.36 28.11
C ASP A 391 32.09 -4.37 28.88
N SER A 392 32.16 -4.55 30.20
CA SER A 392 30.97 -4.50 31.06
C SER A 392 30.34 -3.11 31.15
N GLY A 393 31.07 -2.05 30.80
CA GLY A 393 30.58 -0.67 30.84
C GLY A 393 29.49 -0.40 29.82
N VAL A 394 29.36 -1.23 28.78
CA VAL A 394 28.30 -1.13 27.78
C VAL A 394 26.89 -1.24 28.38
N LEU A 395 26.73 -1.93 29.51
CA LEU A 395 25.42 -2.07 30.17
C LEU A 395 24.91 -0.74 30.75
N ASP A 396 25.81 0.21 31.01
CA ASP A 396 25.48 1.58 31.46
C ASP A 396 25.28 2.55 30.29
N SER A 397 25.39 2.08 29.04
CA SER A 397 25.21 2.92 27.85
C SER A 397 23.76 3.35 27.66
N GLU A 398 23.57 4.43 26.90
CA GLU A 398 22.26 4.90 26.45
C GLU A 398 21.54 3.82 25.62
N ASP A 399 22.26 3.14 24.71
CA ASP A 399 21.71 2.05 23.91
C ASP A 399 21.19 0.88 24.78
N ALA A 400 21.93 0.50 25.83
CA ALA A 400 21.49 -0.54 26.75
C ALA A 400 20.26 -0.11 27.56
N GLN A 401 20.16 1.18 27.90
CA GLN A 401 18.97 1.72 28.57
C GLN A 401 17.75 1.72 27.64
N GLU A 402 17.89 2.18 26.40
CA GLU A 402 16.83 2.14 25.39
C GLU A 402 16.36 0.70 25.12
N ALA A 403 17.29 -0.25 25.02
CA ALA A 403 16.98 -1.67 24.84
C ALA A 403 16.13 -2.22 26.01
N ARG A 404 16.53 -1.94 27.26
CA ARG A 404 15.76 -2.33 28.45
C ARG A 404 14.37 -1.72 28.48
N GLU A 405 14.23 -0.45 28.11
CA GLU A 405 12.94 0.23 28.03
C GLU A 405 12.04 -0.39 26.97
N GLY A 406 12.59 -0.66 25.78
CA GLY A 406 11.87 -1.33 24.69
C GLY A 406 11.37 -2.71 25.08
N LEU A 407 12.23 -3.55 25.68
CA LEU A 407 11.87 -4.89 26.16
C LEU A 407 10.84 -4.85 27.29
N THR A 408 10.96 -3.89 28.22
CA THR A 408 9.97 -3.69 29.29
C THR A 408 8.60 -3.33 28.71
N ASN A 409 8.56 -2.46 27.70
CA ASN A 409 7.33 -2.12 27.00
C ASN A 409 6.74 -3.34 26.29
N ALA A 410 7.57 -4.13 25.58
CA ALA A 410 7.15 -5.36 24.92
C ALA A 410 6.48 -6.34 25.88
N ILE A 411 7.14 -6.63 27.02
CA ILE A 411 6.62 -7.48 28.10
C ILE A 411 5.26 -6.97 28.58
N SER A 412 5.13 -5.65 28.82
CA SER A 412 3.88 -5.06 29.29
C SER A 412 2.73 -5.25 28.30
N PHE A 413 3.00 -5.18 26.99
CA PHE A 413 2.02 -5.43 25.95
C PHE A 413 1.64 -6.91 25.89
N PHE A 414 2.62 -7.81 25.92
CA PHE A 414 2.35 -9.25 25.90
C PHE A 414 1.56 -9.71 27.14
N GLU A 415 1.86 -9.20 28.33
CA GLU A 415 1.07 -9.50 29.54
C GLU A 415 -0.37 -9.01 29.45
N ARG A 416 -0.57 -7.79 28.93
CA ARG A 416 -1.92 -7.24 28.71
C ARG A 416 -2.70 -8.06 27.71
N ALA A 417 -2.05 -8.49 26.63
CA ALA A 417 -2.66 -9.35 25.63
C ALA A 417 -3.00 -10.75 26.20
N LYS A 418 -2.10 -11.33 27.02
CA LYS A 418 -2.34 -12.59 27.74
C LYS A 418 -3.54 -12.49 28.69
N GLY A 419 -3.66 -11.40 29.45
CA GLY A 419 -4.78 -11.18 30.36
C GLY A 419 -6.11 -10.92 29.66
N SER A 420 -6.08 -10.48 28.39
CA SER A 420 -7.27 -10.22 27.58
C SER A 420 -7.70 -11.43 26.73
N ALA A 421 -6.92 -12.50 26.66
CA ALA A 421 -7.25 -13.70 25.89
C ALA A 421 -8.38 -14.47 26.59
N THR A 422 -9.61 -14.25 26.14
CA THR A 422 -10.83 -14.86 26.70
C THR A 422 -11.02 -16.33 26.32
N SER A 423 -10.19 -16.89 25.43
CA SER A 423 -10.19 -18.30 25.08
C SER A 423 -8.80 -18.77 24.63
N SER A 424 -8.31 -19.88 25.20
CA SER A 424 -6.99 -20.48 24.92
C SER A 424 -6.88 -21.18 23.55
N SER A 425 -7.92 -21.11 22.73
CA SER A 425 -8.02 -21.76 21.41
C SER A 425 -7.63 -20.87 20.23
N ASP A 426 -7.31 -19.60 20.48
CA ASP A 426 -6.85 -18.67 19.44
C ASP A 426 -5.38 -18.99 19.07
N PRO A 427 -5.06 -19.37 17.82
CA PRO A 427 -3.69 -19.67 17.40
C PRO A 427 -2.73 -18.50 17.67
N GLU A 428 -3.20 -17.26 17.56
CA GLU A 428 -2.39 -16.07 17.83
C GLU A 428 -2.06 -15.90 19.33
N SER A 429 -2.85 -16.54 20.22
CA SER A 429 -2.54 -16.60 21.65
C SER A 429 -1.47 -17.65 21.98
N GLN A 430 -1.22 -18.62 21.11
CA GLN A 430 -0.17 -19.64 21.29
C GLN A 430 1.23 -19.06 20.99
N GLU A 431 1.32 -18.15 20.02
CA GLU A 431 2.57 -17.44 19.67
C GLU A 431 3.00 -16.42 20.73
N LEU A 432 2.10 -16.00 21.62
CA LEU A 432 2.40 -14.95 22.59
C LEU A 432 3.36 -15.41 23.71
N GLN A 433 3.30 -16.68 24.12
CA GLN A 433 4.20 -17.21 25.14
C GLN A 433 5.67 -17.20 24.72
N PRO A 434 6.06 -17.74 23.55
CA PRO A 434 7.46 -17.70 23.13
C PRO A 434 7.98 -16.27 22.98
N LEU A 435 7.17 -15.34 22.46
CA LEU A 435 7.57 -13.92 22.35
C LEU A 435 7.76 -13.26 23.72
N LEU A 436 6.90 -13.58 24.69
CA LEU A 436 7.07 -13.10 26.06
C LEU A 436 8.32 -13.67 26.72
N ALA A 437 8.58 -14.97 26.54
CA ALA A 437 9.78 -15.62 27.06
C ALA A 437 11.04 -15.02 26.43
N GLU A 438 11.06 -14.79 25.12
CA GLU A 438 12.15 -14.11 24.42
C GLU A 438 12.40 -12.72 25.01
N ALA A 439 11.37 -11.89 25.15
CA ALA A 439 11.51 -10.56 25.73
C ALA A 439 12.08 -10.59 27.16
N LEU A 440 11.66 -11.56 27.98
CA LEU A 440 12.12 -11.72 29.36
C LEU A 440 13.58 -12.20 29.43
N LEU A 441 13.97 -13.19 28.62
CA LEU A 441 15.34 -13.70 28.55
C LEU A 441 16.30 -12.61 28.08
N THR A 442 15.95 -11.90 27.01
CA THR A 442 16.76 -10.81 26.48
C THR A 442 16.90 -9.67 27.49
N LEU A 443 15.82 -9.34 28.23
CA LEU A 443 15.90 -8.32 29.30
C LEU A 443 16.77 -8.80 30.48
N ALA A 444 16.71 -10.09 30.83
CA ALA A 444 17.54 -10.66 31.87
C ALA A 444 19.04 -10.55 31.52
N ASN A 445 19.41 -10.81 30.26
CA ASN A 445 20.79 -10.65 29.78
C ASN A 445 21.31 -9.22 29.91
N LEU A 446 20.44 -8.21 29.79
CA LEU A 446 20.80 -6.79 29.91
C LEU A 446 20.71 -6.21 31.33
N THR A 447 20.30 -7.01 32.32
CA THR A 447 20.07 -6.57 33.70
C THR A 447 21.30 -6.84 34.57
N GLN A 448 21.86 -5.78 35.19
CA GLN A 448 23.03 -5.90 36.06
C GLN A 448 22.71 -6.41 37.47
N ASP A 449 21.50 -6.13 37.98
CA ASP A 449 21.07 -6.54 39.31
C ASP A 449 20.76 -8.05 39.32
N GLU A 450 21.63 -8.83 39.96
CA GLU A 450 21.54 -10.30 40.03
C GLU A 450 20.17 -10.78 40.52
N GLN A 451 19.60 -10.13 41.54
CA GLN A 451 18.29 -10.54 42.07
C GLN A 451 17.19 -10.36 41.02
N ARG A 452 17.17 -9.19 40.37
CA ARG A 452 16.19 -8.88 39.33
C ARG A 452 16.38 -9.75 38.09
N GLN A 453 17.62 -10.07 37.76
CA GLN A 453 17.96 -10.97 36.66
C GLN A 453 17.42 -12.39 36.92
N GLU A 454 17.62 -12.96 38.12
CA GLU A 454 17.06 -14.26 38.51
C GLU A 454 15.52 -14.27 38.47
N GLU A 455 14.88 -13.18 38.89
CA GLU A 455 13.43 -13.02 38.82
C GLU A 455 12.92 -13.07 37.36
N LEU A 456 13.63 -12.42 36.44
CA LEU A 456 13.30 -12.43 35.01
C LEU A 456 13.47 -13.82 34.38
N TYR A 457 14.57 -14.53 34.69
CA TYR A 457 14.79 -15.90 34.22
C TYR A 457 13.76 -16.89 34.77
N THR A 458 13.33 -16.72 36.02
CA THR A 458 12.29 -17.59 36.63
C THR A 458 10.92 -17.40 35.98
N ARG A 459 10.68 -16.20 35.44
CA ARG A 459 9.41 -15.83 34.83
C ARG A 459 9.32 -16.22 33.35
N ALA A 460 10.45 -16.26 32.64
CA ALA A 460 10.56 -16.78 31.28
C ALA A 460 10.28 -18.29 31.25
#